data_AF-A0AAC9LAL9-F1
#
_entry.id   AF-A0AAC9LAL9-F1
#
_cell.length_a   1.000
_cell.length_b   1.000
_cell.length_c   1.000
_cell.angle_alpha   90.00
_cell.angle_beta   90.00
_cell.angle_gamma   90.00
#
_symmetry.space_group_name_H-M   'P 1'
#
loop_
_entity.id
_entity.type
_entity.pdbx_description
1 polymer ?
#
loop_
_entity_poly.entity_id
_entity_poly.type
_entity_poly.pdbx_seq_one_letter_code
_entity_poly.pdbx_strand_id
1 'polypeptide(L)'
;MEQWIEAREMREGTYAVVMHRTQRTTHHLVVYSATFLARMGLSDADGRRLVETAVGLLAEREDEVEHDLDLDWMVHEDADFLIALRERLVESTTV
;
A
#
# COMPACT_ATOMS: atom_id res chain seq x y z
N MET A 1 8.72 10.56 16.04
CA MET A 1 7.51 11.14 15.43
C MET A 1 6.64 9.98 15.00
N GLU A 2 5.41 9.87 15.50
CA GLU A 2 4.51 8.77 15.14
C GLU A 2 4.01 8.98 13.70
N GLN A 3 4.45 8.12 12.80
CA GLN A 3 3.81 7.90 11.51
C GLN A 3 2.82 6.75 11.69
N TRP A 4 1.59 6.94 11.23
CA TRP A 4 0.60 5.88 11.18
C TRP A 4 -0.16 5.95 9.87
N ILE A 5 -0.58 4.77 9.42
CA ILE A 5 -1.33 4.57 8.19
C ILE A 5 -2.51 3.68 8.58
N GLU A 6 -3.71 4.08 8.20
CA GLU A 6 -4.91 3.29 8.38
C GLU A 6 -5.60 3.12 7.02
N ALA A 7 -5.77 1.88 6.59
CA ALA A 7 -6.53 1.56 5.40
C ALA A 7 -7.90 0.99 5.77
N ARG A 8 -8.93 1.52 5.12
CA ARG A 8 -10.31 1.05 5.22
C ARG A 8 -10.80 0.61 3.85
N GLU A 9 -11.22 -0.64 3.76
CA GLU A 9 -11.82 -1.17 2.54
C GLU A 9 -13.15 -0.47 2.27
N MET A 10 -13.32 0.00 1.04
CA MET A 10 -14.58 0.58 0.55
C MET A 10 -15.38 -0.44 -0.25
N ARG A 11 -14.68 -1.28 -1.00
CA ARG A 11 -15.14 -2.43 -1.76
C ARG A 11 -13.92 -3.29 -2.10
N GLU A 12 -14.15 -4.49 -2.62
CA GLU A 12 -13.08 -5.40 -3.06
C GLU A 12 -12.05 -4.67 -3.94
N GLY A 13 -10.78 -4.73 -3.52
CA GLY A 13 -9.67 -4.09 -4.23
C GLY A 13 -9.65 -2.56 -4.22
N THR A 14 -10.43 -1.89 -3.36
CA THR A 14 -10.45 -0.42 -3.24
C THR A 14 -10.45 0.01 -1.78
N TYR A 15 -9.46 0.82 -1.40
CA TYR A 15 -9.25 1.27 -0.03
C TYR A 15 -9.18 2.79 0.05
N ALA A 16 -9.86 3.36 1.04
CA ALA A 16 -9.56 4.71 1.52
C ALA A 16 -8.44 4.60 2.55
N VAL A 17 -7.40 5.40 2.40
CA VAL A 17 -6.23 5.41 3.28
C VAL A 17 -6.09 6.77 3.92
N VAL A 18 -5.89 6.78 5.23
CA VAL A 18 -5.48 7.96 5.98
C VAL A 18 -4.03 7.76 6.41
N MET A 19 -3.16 8.68 6.00
CA MET A 19 -1.77 8.71 6.41
C MET A 19 -1.52 9.94 7.27
N HIS A 20 -0.89 9.77 8.43
CA HIS A 20 -0.39 10.87 9.24
C HIS A 20 1.14 10.83 9.30
N ARG A 21 1.78 11.93 8.92
CA ARG A 21 3.24 12.10 8.93
C ARG A 21 3.60 13.51 9.36
N THR A 22 4.49 13.63 10.35
CA THR A 22 5.12 14.91 10.76
C THR A 22 4.16 16.11 10.79
N GLN A 23 2.97 15.92 11.38
CA GLN A 23 1.89 16.92 11.54
C GLN A 23 0.96 17.16 10.33
N ARG A 24 1.13 16.44 9.22
CA ARG A 24 0.21 16.47 8.08
C ARG A 24 -0.58 15.16 8.02
N THR A 25 -1.89 15.28 7.86
CA THR A 25 -2.77 14.14 7.54
C THR A 25 -3.20 14.25 6.09
N THR A 26 -2.99 13.19 5.31
CA THR A 26 -3.41 13.08 3.91
C THR A 26 -4.36 11.91 3.74
N HIS A 27 -5.19 12.01 2.70
CA HIS A 27 -6.15 10.99 2.32
C HIS A 27 -5.78 10.50 0.94
N HIS A 28 -5.85 9.18 0.75
CA HIS A 28 -5.51 8.53 -0.51
C HIS A 28 -6.58 7.50 -0.85
N LEU A 29 -6.81 7.32 -2.14
CA LEU A 29 -7.57 6.22 -2.70
C LEU A 29 -6.57 5.23 -3.29
N VAL A 30 -6.63 3.97 -2.86
CA VAL A 30 -5.76 2.91 -3.37
C VAL A 30 -6.61 1.86 -4.03
N VAL A 31 -6.26 1.50 -5.26
CA VAL A 31 -6.92 0.45 -6.03
C VAL A 31 -5.93 -0.61 -6.48
N TYR A 32 -6.41 -1.85 -6.54
CA TYR A 32 -5.69 -2.97 -7.15
C TYR A 32 -6.69 -4.00 -7.68
N SER A 33 -6.25 -4.82 -8.63
CA SER A 33 -7.03 -5.90 -9.21
C SER A 33 -6.91 -7.21 -8.42
N ALA A 34 -7.88 -8.10 -8.56
CA ALA A 34 -7.75 -9.47 -8.02
C ALA A 34 -6.54 -10.23 -8.63
N THR A 35 -6.17 -9.90 -9.88
CA THR A 35 -4.98 -10.47 -10.53
C THR A 35 -3.70 -10.03 -9.84
N PHE A 36 -3.65 -8.79 -9.35
CA PHE A 36 -2.53 -8.28 -8.58
C PHE A 36 -2.33 -9.06 -7.28
N LEU A 37 -3.40 -9.28 -6.50
CA LEU A 37 -3.32 -10.08 -5.28
C LEU A 37 -2.80 -11.49 -5.55
N ALA A 38 -3.34 -12.14 -6.59
CA ALA A 38 -2.90 -13.48 -6.98
C ALA A 38 -1.40 -13.49 -7.38
N ARG A 39 -0.92 -12.47 -8.10
CA ARG A 39 0.50 -12.32 -8.47
C ARG A 39 1.39 -12.14 -7.23
N MET A 40 0.87 -11.50 -6.19
CA MET A 40 1.57 -11.33 -4.91
C MET A 40 1.53 -12.59 -4.04
N GLY A 41 0.73 -13.60 -4.41
CA GLY A 41 0.50 -14.78 -3.59
C GLY A 41 -0.30 -14.49 -2.33
N LEU A 42 -1.12 -13.43 -2.36
CA LEU A 42 -1.92 -12.93 -1.25
C LEU A 42 -3.38 -13.29 -1.43
N SER A 43 -4.12 -13.27 -0.32
CA SER A 43 -5.57 -13.38 -0.30
C SER A 43 -6.22 -12.01 -0.09
N ASP A 44 -7.54 -11.91 -0.29
CA ASP A 44 -8.29 -10.68 -0.02
C ASP A 44 -8.17 -10.24 1.45
N ALA A 45 -8.01 -11.19 2.38
CA ALA A 45 -7.79 -10.91 3.80
C ALA A 45 -6.49 -10.14 4.07
N ASP A 46 -5.52 -10.22 3.15
CA ASP A 46 -4.26 -9.49 3.22
C ASP A 46 -4.34 -8.08 2.61
N GLY A 47 -5.47 -7.73 1.97
CA GLY A 47 -5.65 -6.50 1.20
C GLY A 47 -5.37 -5.22 1.99
N ARG A 48 -5.89 -5.14 3.21
CA ARG A 48 -5.62 -4.01 4.11
C ARG A 48 -4.12 -3.85 4.37
N ARG A 49 -3.46 -4.94 4.72
CA ARG A 49 -2.04 -4.95 5.07
C ARG A 49 -1.17 -4.62 3.86
N LEU A 50 -1.52 -5.14 2.69
CA LEU A 50 -0.91 -4.79 1.41
C LEU A 50 -0.95 -3.28 1.18
N VAL A 51 -2.13 -2.67 1.31
CA VAL A 51 -2.32 -1.23 1.08
C VAL A 51 -1.53 -0.38 2.08
N GLU A 52 -1.61 -0.70 3.37
CA GLU A 52 -0.86 0.04 4.40
C GLU A 52 0.66 -0.05 4.15
N THR A 53 1.15 -1.22 3.74
CA THR A 53 2.56 -1.44 3.41
C THR A 53 2.98 -0.67 2.17
N ALA A 54 2.16 -0.70 1.10
CA ALA A 54 2.42 0.02 -0.14
C ALA A 54 2.53 1.53 0.08
N VAL A 55 1.56 2.14 0.79
CA VAL A 55 1.58 3.57 1.11
C VAL A 55 2.76 3.92 2.01
N GLY A 56 3.11 3.03 2.96
CA GLY A 56 4.29 3.20 3.81
C GLY A 56 5.58 3.29 3.01
N LEU A 57 5.79 2.39 2.05
CA LEU A 57 6.96 2.38 1.18
C LEU A 57 7.05 3.65 0.31
N LEU A 58 5.92 4.12 -0.22
CA LEU A 58 5.90 5.37 -1.00
C LEU A 58 6.25 6.57 -0.13
N ALA A 59 5.72 6.64 1.08
CA ALA A 59 6.05 7.70 2.03
C ALA A 59 7.52 7.69 2.49
N GLU A 60 8.18 6.53 2.46
CA GLU A 60 9.62 6.39 2.74
C GLU A 60 10.49 6.88 1.56
N ARG A 61 10.02 6.67 0.31
CA ARG A 61 10.75 7.04 -0.92
C ARG A 61 10.57 8.48 -1.33
N GLU A 62 9.38 9.03 -1.09
CA GLU A 62 8.97 10.35 -1.60
C GLU A 62 8.53 11.28 -0.46
N ASP A 63 8.63 12.59 -0.72
CA ASP A 63 8.19 13.61 0.25
C ASP A 63 6.65 13.72 0.27
N GLU A 64 6.01 13.53 -0.88
CA GLU A 64 4.56 13.52 -1.06
C GLU A 64 4.11 12.25 -1.80
N VAL A 65 3.08 11.60 -1.27
CA VAL A 65 2.46 10.40 -1.88
C VAL A 65 1.24 10.84 -2.69
N GLU A 66 1.10 10.32 -3.91
CA GLU A 66 -0.04 10.63 -4.77
C GLU A 66 -1.38 10.29 -4.10
N HIS A 67 -2.41 11.10 -4.37
CA HIS A 67 -3.73 10.92 -3.77
C HIS A 67 -4.49 9.72 -4.32
N ASP A 68 -4.28 9.37 -5.59
CA ASP A 68 -4.92 8.22 -6.24
C ASP A 68 -3.82 7.25 -6.69
N LEU A 69 -3.81 6.05 -6.11
CA LEU A 69 -2.78 5.04 -6.34
C LEU A 69 -3.39 3.81 -7.00
N ASP A 70 -2.85 3.41 -8.14
CA ASP A 70 -3.17 2.15 -8.83
C ASP A 70 -1.96 1.21 -8.70
N LEU A 71 -2.06 0.22 -7.80
CA LEU A 71 -0.91 -0.66 -7.53
C LEU A 71 -0.55 -1.55 -8.71
N ASP A 72 -1.50 -1.92 -9.57
CA ASP A 72 -1.24 -2.68 -10.79
C ASP A 72 -0.40 -1.87 -11.76
N TRP A 73 -0.73 -0.59 -11.93
CA TRP A 73 0.03 0.34 -12.76
C TRP A 73 1.42 0.60 -12.17
N MET A 74 1.52 0.87 -10.88
CA MET A 74 2.78 1.21 -10.23
C MET A 74 3.82 0.10 -10.33
N VAL A 75 3.43 -1.16 -10.15
CA VAL A 75 4.39 -2.29 -10.29
C VAL A 75 4.77 -2.58 -11.74
N HIS A 76 4.01 -2.06 -12.71
CA HIS A 76 4.36 -2.12 -14.11
C HIS A 76 5.48 -1.12 -14.43
N GLU A 77 5.37 0.10 -13.90
CA GLU A 77 6.34 1.18 -14.12
C GLU A 77 7.58 1.05 -13.23
N ASP A 78 7.43 0.48 -12.03
CA ASP A 78 8.49 0.35 -11.03
C ASP A 78 8.63 -1.08 -10.52
N ALA A 79 9.58 -1.82 -11.09
CA ALA A 79 9.89 -3.18 -10.70
C ALA A 79 10.53 -3.28 -9.30
N ASP A 80 11.27 -2.26 -8.86
CA ASP A 80 11.93 -2.24 -7.55
C ASP A 80 10.89 -2.07 -6.43
N PHE A 81 9.83 -1.29 -6.69
CA PHE A 81 8.69 -1.16 -5.78
C PHE A 81 8.05 -2.51 -5.48
N LEU A 82 7.82 -3.34 -6.51
CA LEU A 82 7.24 -4.68 -6.34
C LEU A 82 8.11 -5.56 -5.44
N ILE A 83 9.43 -5.51 -5.61
CA ILE A 83 10.38 -6.30 -4.82
C ILE A 83 10.32 -5.86 -3.35
N ALA A 84 10.47 -4.56 -3.09
CA ALA A 84 10.43 -4.00 -1.75
C ALA A 84 9.09 -4.30 -1.04
N LEU A 85 7.98 -4.20 -1.77
CA LEU A 85 6.64 -4.51 -1.25
C LEU A 85 6.54 -5.98 -0.81
N ARG A 86 7.06 -6.91 -1.61
CA ARG A 86 7.07 -8.34 -1.26
C ARG A 86 7.94 -8.62 -0.04
N GLU A 87 9.14 -8.02 0.03
CA GLU A 87 10.05 -8.20 1.16
C GLU A 87 9.40 -7.74 2.48
N ARG A 88 8.83 -6.54 2.49
CA ARG A 88 8.18 -5.95 3.67
C ARG A 88 6.95 -6.76 4.14
N LEU A 89 6.20 -7.32 3.20
CA LEU A 89 5.07 -8.21 3.49
C LEU A 89 5.50 -9.58 4.00
N VAL A 90 6.68 -10.08 3.66
CA VAL A 90 7.20 -11.32 4.28
C VAL A 90 7.66 -11.04 5.71
N GLU A 91 8.44 -9.97 5.91
CA GLU A 91 8.99 -9.62 7.22
C GLU A 91 7.91 -9.40 8.28
N SER A 92 6.82 -8.70 7.93
CA SER A 92 5.77 -8.36 8.88
C SER A 92 4.85 -9.55 9.26
N THR A 93 5.08 -10.74 8.70
CA THR A 93 4.36 -11.99 9.04
C THR A 93 5.07 -12.77 10.15
N THR A 94 6.32 -12.39 10.47
CA THR A 94 7.16 -13.05 11.48
C THR A 94 6.98 -12.37 12.83
N VAL A 95 5.83 -12.60 13.50
CA VAL A 95 5.61 -12.25 14.91
C VAL A 95 4.91 -13.40 15.62
#